data_AF-A0A7D5LEF6-F1
#
_entry.id   AF-A0A7D5LEF6-F1
#
_cell.length_a   1.000
_cell.length_b   1.000
_cell.length_c   1.000
_cell.angle_alpha   90.00
_cell.angle_beta   90.00
_cell.angle_gamma   90.00
#
_symmetry.space_group_name_H-M   'P 1'
#
loop_
_entity.id
_entity.type
_entity.pdbx_description
1 polymer ?
#
loop_
_entity_poly.entity_id
_entity_poly.type
_entity_poly.pdbx_seq_one_letter_code
_entity_poly.pdbx_strand_id
1 'polypeptide(L)' 'MSEVPRYWRLREQLLRLEGSNCQSCKIVHFPPREVCPDCGFKANGNNKKDVFEKPKKAIPQDQQ' A
#
# COMPACT_ATOMS: atom_id res chain seq x y z
N MET A 1 10.87 7.81 -26.30
CA MET A 1 11.69 6.92 -25.43
C MET A 1 10.77 5.91 -24.78
N SER A 2 10.94 4.62 -25.13
CA SER A 2 10.34 3.38 -24.56
C SER A 2 9.19 3.48 -23.53
N GLU A 3 8.04 4.04 -23.92
CA GLU A 3 6.85 4.05 -23.05
C GLU A 3 6.21 2.67 -22.91
N VAL A 4 6.30 1.85 -23.98
CA VAL A 4 5.66 0.53 -24.04
C VAL A 4 6.17 -0.43 -22.94
N PRO A 5 7.49 -0.63 -22.72
CA PRO A 5 7.96 -1.50 -21.63
C PRO A 5 7.67 -0.96 -20.22
N ARG A 6 7.53 0.36 -20.06
CA ARG A 6 7.14 0.96 -18.78
C ARG A 6 5.68 0.65 -18.47
N TYR A 7 4.81 0.82 -19.46
CA TYR A 7 3.39 0.54 -19.34
C TYR A 7 3.14 -0.93 -18.99
N TRP A 8 3.77 -1.89 -19.68
CA TRP A 8 3.58 -3.32 -19.40
C TRP A 8 3.94 -3.70 -17.95
N ARG A 9 5.03 -3.16 -17.41
CA ARG A 9 5.44 -3.42 -16.01
C ARG A 9 4.50 -2.80 -14.97
N LEU A 10 3.90 -1.65 -15.29
CA LEU A 10 3.01 -0.93 -14.39
C LEU A 10 1.53 -1.32 -14.56
N ARG A 11 1.18 -2.05 -15.63
CA ARG A 11 -0.21 -2.33 -16.01
C ARG A 11 -0.98 -3.02 -14.89
N GLU A 12 -0.39 -4.05 -14.28
CA GLU A 12 -1.06 -4.84 -13.23
C GLU A 12 -1.32 -3.98 -11.98
N GLN A 13 -0.28 -3.33 -11.46
CA GLN A 13 -0.39 -2.49 -10.26
C GLN A 13 -1.35 -1.30 -10.43
N LEU A 14 -1.40 -0.69 -11.62
CA LEU A 14 -2.27 0.46 -11.88
C LEU A 14 -3.73 0.04 -12.07
N LEU A 15 -3.99 -1.02 -12.83
CA LEU A 15 -5.36 -1.49 -13.09
C LEU A 15 -6.01 -2.14 -11.86
N ARG A 16 -5.21 -2.76 -11.00
CA ARG A 16 -5.69 -3.40 -9.76
C ARG A 16 -5.56 -2.50 -8.53
N LEU A 17 -5.00 -1.30 -8.68
CA LEU A 17 -4.68 -0.38 -7.58
C LEU A 17 -3.88 -1.09 -6.47
N GLU A 18 -2.90 -1.89 -6.87
CA GLU A 18 -2.01 -2.58 -5.92
C GLU A 18 -1.09 -1.55 -5.26
N GLY A 19 -1.19 -1.43 -3.93
CA GLY A 19 -0.34 -0.61 -3.10
C GLY A 19 0.45 -1.45 -2.09
N SER A 20 1.34 -0.82 -1.32
CA SER A 20 2.01 -1.47 -0.19
C SER A 20 1.46 -0.98 1.14
N ASN A 21 1.29 -1.90 2.09
CA ASN A 21 0.98 -1.58 3.48
C ASN A 21 2.27 -1.65 4.30
N CYS A 22 2.58 -0.58 5.02
CA CYS A 22 3.71 -0.61 5.94
C CYS A 22 3.28 -1.24 7.27
N GLN A 23 3.89 -2.36 7.67
CA GLN A 23 3.57 -3.01 8.96
C GLN A 23 3.91 -2.15 10.19
N SER A 24 4.84 -1.20 10.06
CA SER A 24 5.28 -0.34 11.17
C SER A 24 4.32 0.83 11.42
N CYS A 25 3.96 1.60 10.38
CA CYS A 25 3.05 2.75 10.51
C CYS A 25 1.60 2.45 10.12
N LYS A 26 1.32 1.26 9.55
CA LYS A 26 0.02 0.82 9.03
C LYS A 26 -0.57 1.75 7.96
N ILE A 27 0.29 2.57 7.35
CA ILE A 27 -0.08 3.47 6.25
C ILE A 27 -0.04 2.68 4.95
N VAL A 28 -1.04 2.92 4.09
CA VAL A 28 -1.12 2.36 2.74
C VAL A 28 -0.56 3.39 1.77
N HIS A 29 0.37 2.95 0.91
CA HIS A 29 0.96 3.77 -0.13
C HIS A 29 0.62 3.22 -1.50
N PHE A 30 0.29 4.13 -2.42
CA PHE A 30 0.18 3.88 -3.85
C PHE A 30 1.04 4.93 -4.56
N PRO A 31 1.94 4.55 -5.50
CA PRO A 31 2.29 3.20 -5.98
C PRO A 31 2.93 2.28 -4.92
N PRO A 32 3.04 0.96 -5.15
CA PRO A 32 3.64 0.03 -4.20
C PRO A 32 5.14 0.31 -4.08
N ARG A 33 5.62 0.37 -2.84
CA ARG A 33 7.03 0.66 -2.50
C ARG A 33 7.55 -0.33 -1.46
N GLU A 34 8.82 -0.72 -1.61
CA GLU A 34 9.54 -1.59 -0.67
C GLU A 34 9.96 -0.87 0.61
N VAL A 35 10.18 0.44 0.53
CA VAL A 35 10.58 1.30 1.64
C VAL A 35 9.47 2.32 1.91
N CYS A 36 9.00 2.36 3.15
CA CYS A 36 8.02 3.37 3.56
C CYS A 36 8.71 4.74 3.70
N PRO A 37 8.18 5.82 3.08
CA PRO A 37 8.76 7.16 3.18
C PRO A 37 8.66 7.77 4.59
N ASP A 38 7.67 7.34 5.40
CA ASP A 38 7.45 7.91 6.73
C ASP A 38 8.36 7.29 7.80
N CYS A 39 8.54 5.96 7.77
CA CYS A 39 9.32 5.25 8.80
C CYS A 39 10.69 4.74 8.32
N GLY A 40 10.97 4.75 7.02
CA GLY A 40 12.24 4.25 6.45
C GLY A 40 12.47 2.74 6.58
N PHE A 41 11.53 2.00 7.20
CA PHE A 41 11.63 0.56 7.38
C PHE A 41 11.32 -0.16 6.06
N LYS A 42 12.10 -1.19 5.74
CA LYS A 42 11.86 -2.08 4.60
C LYS A 42 10.72 -3.02 4.95
N ALA A 43 9.75 -3.19 4.06
CA ALA A 43 8.77 -4.25 4.21
C ALA A 43 9.51 -5.59 4.10
N ASN A 44 9.92 -6.16 5.23
CA ASN A 44 10.60 -7.45 5.23
C ASN A 44 9.60 -8.49 4.74
N GLY A 45 9.78 -8.93 3.48
CA GLY A 45 8.86 -9.79 2.76
C GLY A 45 8.70 -11.13 3.45
N ASN A 46 7.71 -11.22 4.32
CA ASN A 46 7.10 -12.43 4.85
C ASN A 46 5.79 -11.99 5.49
N ASN A 47 4.73 -11.77 4.70
CA ASN A 47 3.35 -12.03 5.11
C ASN A 47 2.46 -11.97 3.87
N LYS A 48 2.07 -13.15 3.41
CA LYS A 48 1.08 -13.34 2.36
C LYS A 48 -0.25 -12.84 2.92
N LYS A 49 -0.91 -11.93 2.18
CA LYS A 49 -2.32 -11.54 2.30
C LYS A 49 -2.64 -10.48 3.35
N ASP A 50 -2.16 -9.26 3.13
CA ASP A 50 -2.86 -8.06 3.60
C ASP A 50 -4.07 -7.84 2.68
N VAL A 51 -5.03 -8.77 2.71
CA VAL A 51 -6.36 -8.55 2.12
C VAL A 51 -6.95 -7.40 2.92
N PHE A 52 -7.06 -6.25 2.25
CA PHE A 52 -7.79 -5.04 2.63
C PHE A 52 -8.79 -5.26 3.79
N GLU A 53 -8.31 -5.24 5.03
CA GLU A 53 -9.19 -5.06 6.17
C GLU A 53 -9.59 -3.59 6.07
N LYS A 54 -10.83 -3.34 5.62
CA LYS A 54 -11.43 -2.01 5.57
C LYS A 54 -11.01 -1.26 6.83
N PRO A 55 -10.45 -0.04 6.74
CA PRO A 55 -10.23 0.74 7.94
C PRO A 55 -11.62 0.89 8.59
N LYS A 56 -11.82 0.21 9.72
CA LYS A 56 -12.96 0.48 10.59
C LYS A 56 -12.76 1.93 10.98
N LYS A 57 -13.42 2.85 10.26
CA LYS A 57 -13.51 4.24 10.69
C LYS A 57 -14.08 4.15 12.10
N ALA A 58 -13.23 4.40 13.11
CA ALA A 58 -13.72 4.69 14.43
C ALA A 58 -14.53 5.97 14.28
N ILE A 59 -15.84 5.83 14.18
CA ILE A 59 -16.75 6.92 14.52
C ILE A 59 -16.51 7.11 16.02
N PRO A 60 -16.01 8.27 16.47
CA PRO A 60 -15.93 8.55 17.89
C PRO A 60 -17.35 8.43 18.44
N GLN A 61 -17.62 7.37 19.19
CA GLN A 61 -18.81 7.30 20.01
C GLN A 61 -18.58 8.23 21.20
N ASP A 62 -19.60 9.00 21.50
CA ASP A 62 -19.77 9.77 22.74
C ASP A 62 -18.98 11.08 22.83
N GLN A 63 -19.64 12.16 22.39
CA GLN A 63 -19.62 13.40 23.17
C GLN A 63 -21.06 13.63 23.63
N GLN A 64 -21.25 13.52 24.94
CA GLN A 64 -22.49 13.84 25.65
C GLN A 64 -22.97 15.26 25.35
#